data_AF-M2TJ50-F1
#
_entry.id   AF-M2TJ50-F1
#
_cell.length_a   1.000
_cell.length_b   1.000
_cell.length_c   1.000
_cell.angle_alpha   90.00
_cell.angle_beta   90.00
_cell.angle_gamma   90.00
#
_symmetry.space_group_name_H-M   'P 1'
#
loop_
_entity.id
_entity.type
_entity.pdbx_description
1 polymer ?
#
loop_
_entity_poly.entity_id
_entity_poly.type
_entity_poly.pdbx_seq_one_letter_code
_entity_poly.pdbx_strand_id
1 'polypeptide(L)'
;MSAAATPYAPASARASVPPTGAATPAHPPPASATAPAPPAPSAFDVLPDLHKLLKRILETSAQPPPATPTPAQLSPDGPLEIQHVATAANDVRLKIQKARRAVLSLPDIDRSLQDQEEEIEDLEERIAQLKASLRELGQSAASEDRDGDQSMTG
;
A
#
# COMPACT_ATOMS: atom_id res chain seq x y z
N MET A 1 61.45 14.43 60.26
CA MET A 1 61.26 15.07 58.94
C MET A 1 60.23 14.26 58.18
N SER A 2 59.18 14.94 57.70
CA SER A 2 58.33 14.63 56.51
C SER A 2 57.47 13.35 56.55
N ALA A 3 56.13 13.39 56.56
CA ALA A 3 55.12 13.93 55.61
C ALA A 3 54.79 12.96 54.44
N ALA A 4 53.48 12.86 54.15
CA ALA A 4 52.77 11.85 53.38
C ALA A 4 52.91 11.91 51.84
N ALA A 5 52.55 10.81 51.15
CA ALA A 5 51.57 10.72 50.04
C ALA A 5 51.86 9.55 49.07
N THR A 6 50.80 8.80 48.74
CA THR A 6 50.62 7.86 47.60
C THR A 6 50.94 8.55 46.24
N PRO A 7 51.18 7.84 45.10
CA PRO A 7 50.33 6.74 44.61
C PRO A 7 51.00 5.59 43.81
N TYR A 8 50.10 4.64 43.54
CA TYR A 8 50.13 3.46 42.70
C TYR A 8 50.49 3.71 41.23
N ALA A 9 51.30 2.82 40.65
CA ALA A 9 51.31 2.51 39.22
C ALA A 9 51.66 1.03 39.04
N PRO A 10 50.95 0.32 38.15
CA PRO A 10 51.72 -0.39 37.14
C PRO A 10 51.19 -0.20 35.72
N ALA A 11 52.14 -0.43 34.81
CA ALA A 11 52.11 -0.26 33.39
C ALA A 11 51.13 -1.20 32.65
N SER A 12 50.59 -0.64 31.57
CA SER A 12 50.37 -1.23 30.24
C SER A 12 49.80 -2.63 30.06
N ALA A 13 48.76 -2.62 29.21
CA ALA A 13 48.47 -3.58 28.15
C ALA A 13 47.93 -4.95 28.57
N ARG A 14 46.68 -5.22 28.16
CA ARG A 14 46.39 -6.14 27.04
C ARG A 14 44.89 -6.38 26.87
N ALA A 15 44.51 -6.46 25.60
CA ALA A 15 43.29 -7.02 25.01
C ALA A 15 42.01 -6.17 25.08
N SER A 16 41.81 -5.39 24.01
CA SER A 16 40.50 -5.06 23.47
C SER A 16 39.67 -6.34 23.33
N VAL A 17 38.63 -6.47 24.13
CA VAL A 17 37.50 -7.35 23.84
C VAL A 17 36.51 -6.49 23.06
N PRO A 18 36.11 -6.86 21.83
CA PRO A 18 35.07 -6.10 21.14
C PRO A 18 33.79 -6.15 21.98
N PRO A 19 33.10 -5.01 22.21
CA PRO A 19 31.80 -5.04 22.83
C PRO A 19 30.89 -5.93 21.98
N THR A 20 30.35 -6.94 22.65
CA THR A 20 29.25 -7.80 22.25
C THR A 20 28.36 -7.11 21.23
N GLY A 21 28.22 -7.76 20.07
CA GLY A 21 27.40 -7.28 18.96
C GLY A 21 26.08 -6.74 19.48
N ALA A 22 25.81 -5.48 19.14
CA ALA A 22 24.47 -4.95 19.19
C ALA A 22 23.61 -5.90 18.35
N ALA A 23 22.89 -6.79 19.03
CA ALA A 23 21.74 -7.45 18.46
C ALA A 23 20.72 -6.33 18.24
N THR A 24 20.87 -5.62 17.13
CA THR A 24 19.76 -4.93 16.49
C THR A 24 18.66 -5.98 16.43
N PRO A 25 17.48 -5.77 17.04
CA PRO A 25 16.33 -6.59 16.70
C PRO A 25 16.20 -6.46 15.18
N ALA A 26 16.58 -7.50 14.46
CA ALA A 26 16.43 -7.54 13.03
C ALA A 26 14.93 -7.42 12.81
N HIS A 27 14.47 -6.22 12.46
CA HIS A 27 13.15 -6.08 11.87
C HIS A 27 13.17 -7.05 10.70
N PRO A 28 12.25 -8.02 10.64
CA PRO A 28 12.12 -8.83 9.44
C PRO A 28 12.03 -7.85 8.26
N PRO A 29 12.69 -8.13 7.13
CA PRO A 29 12.52 -7.30 5.94
C PRO A 29 11.02 -7.10 5.76
N PRO A 30 10.51 -5.87 5.53
CA PRO A 30 9.10 -5.71 5.25
C PRO A 30 8.83 -6.67 4.09
N ALA A 31 7.99 -7.67 4.35
CA ALA A 31 7.46 -8.49 3.28
C ALA A 31 7.00 -7.46 2.25
N SER A 32 7.48 -7.56 1.01
CA SER A 32 6.98 -6.72 -0.08
C SER A 32 5.51 -7.06 -0.19
N ALA A 33 4.69 -6.40 0.63
CA ALA A 33 3.26 -6.42 0.57
C ALA A 33 3.00 -5.78 -0.78
N THR A 34 2.85 -6.64 -1.78
CA THR A 34 2.33 -6.23 -3.06
C THR A 34 0.91 -5.81 -2.73
N ALA A 35 0.76 -4.53 -2.37
CA ALA A 35 -0.54 -3.96 -2.03
C ALA A 35 -1.48 -4.32 -3.18
N PRO A 36 -2.68 -4.86 -2.91
CA PRO A 36 -3.60 -5.21 -3.96
C PRO A 36 -3.80 -3.98 -4.85
N ALA A 37 -3.41 -4.09 -6.12
CA ALA A 37 -3.52 -2.97 -7.03
C ALA A 37 -5.00 -2.57 -7.16
N PRO A 38 -5.30 -1.26 -7.27
CA PRO A 38 -6.66 -0.82 -7.46
C PRO A 38 -7.28 -1.47 -8.70
N PRO A 39 -8.58 -1.79 -8.68
CA PRO A 39 -9.25 -2.35 -9.85
C PRO A 39 -9.13 -1.41 -11.05
N ALA A 40 -8.89 -1.99 -12.23
CA ALA A 40 -8.89 -1.23 -13.47
C ALA A 40 -10.24 -0.51 -13.67
N PRO A 41 -10.27 0.71 -14.25
CA PRO A 41 -11.50 1.49 -14.40
C PRO A 41 -12.58 0.76 -15.20
N SER A 42 -12.18 -0.10 -16.14
CA SER A 42 -13.08 -0.95 -16.93
C SER A 42 -13.87 -1.96 -16.08
N ALA A 43 -13.46 -2.25 -14.84
CA ALA A 43 -14.24 -3.09 -13.92
C ALA A 43 -15.59 -2.44 -13.54
N PHE A 44 -15.70 -1.10 -13.66
CA PHE A 44 -16.90 -0.33 -13.35
C PHE A 44 -17.72 0.04 -14.59
N ASP A 45 -17.23 -0.31 -15.79
CA ASP A 45 -17.89 -0.01 -17.06
C ASP A 45 -19.00 -1.04 -17.39
N VAL A 46 -20.01 -1.08 -16.52
CA VAL A 46 -21.15 -2.02 -16.62
C VAL A 46 -22.34 -1.39 -17.35
N LEU A 47 -22.35 -0.05 -17.42
CA LEU A 47 -23.44 0.73 -18.00
C LEU A 47 -23.74 0.38 -19.46
N PRO A 48 -22.76 0.23 -20.37
CA PRO A 48 -23.04 -0.11 -21.77
C PRO A 48 -23.73 -1.47 -21.91
N ASP A 49 -23.31 -2.46 -21.14
CA ASP A 49 -23.85 -3.82 -21.19
C ASP A 49 -25.25 -3.89 -20.57
N LEU A 50 -25.45 -3.20 -19.44
CA LEU A 50 -26.77 -3.07 -18.83
C LEU A 50 -27.75 -2.36 -19.78
N HIS A 51 -27.32 -1.28 -20.42
CA HIS A 51 -28.14 -0.54 -21.37
C HIS A 51 -28.52 -1.38 -22.60
N LYS A 52 -27.57 -2.14 -23.16
CA LYS A 52 -27.86 -3.09 -24.25
C LYS A 52 -28.90 -4.13 -23.82
N LEU A 53 -28.74 -4.70 -22.63
CA LEU A 53 -29.68 -5.68 -22.10
C LEU A 53 -31.08 -5.09 -21.92
N LEU A 54 -31.18 -3.90 -21.33
CA LEU A 54 -32.46 -3.21 -21.14
C LEU A 54 -33.13 -2.86 -22.47
N LYS A 55 -32.38 -2.39 -23.48
CA LYS A 55 -32.93 -2.14 -24.82
C LYS A 55 -33.55 -3.39 -25.43
N ARG A 56 -32.84 -4.53 -25.37
CA ARG A 56 -33.35 -5.81 -25.90
C ARG A 56 -34.62 -6.29 -25.20
N ILE A 57 -34.76 -6.00 -23.90
CA ILE A 57 -35.97 -6.30 -23.13
C ILE A 57 -37.13 -5.38 -23.54
N LEU A 58 -36.87 -4.09 -23.73
CA LEU A 58 -37.89 -3.13 -24.17
C LEU A 58 -38.38 -3.44 -25.58
N GLU A 59 -37.48 -3.79 -26.50
CA GLU A 59 -37.81 -4.16 -27.87
C GLU A 59 -38.63 -5.46 -27.95
N THR A 60 -38.34 -6.46 -27.11
CA THR A 60 -39.20 -7.67 -27.05
C THR A 60 -40.59 -7.38 -26.52
N SER A 61 -40.76 -6.37 -25.66
CA SER A 61 -42.07 -6.03 -25.07
C SER A 61 -42.99 -5.31 -26.06
N ALA A 62 -42.41 -4.69 -27.09
CA ALA A 62 -43.12 -3.94 -28.13
C ALA A 62 -43.55 -4.81 -29.33
N GLN A 63 -43.15 -6.08 -29.37
CA GLN A 63 -43.41 -6.97 -30.51
C GLN A 63 -44.67 -7.83 -30.29
N PRO A 64 -45.60 -7.94 -31.26
CA PRO A 64 -46.74 -8.86 -31.17
C PRO A 64 -46.26 -10.32 -31.07
N PRO A 65 -47.06 -11.23 -30.47
CA PRO A 65 -46.66 -12.62 -30.27
C PRO A 65 -46.28 -13.27 -31.62
N PRO A 66 -45.05 -13.79 -31.78
CA PRO A 66 -44.65 -14.41 -33.02
C PRO A 66 -45.37 -15.75 -33.22
N ALA A 67 -45.82 -16.02 -34.45
CA ALA A 67 -46.14 -17.37 -34.86
C ALA A 67 -44.83 -18.19 -34.90
N THR A 68 -44.77 -19.23 -34.06
CA THR A 68 -43.86 -20.40 -34.09
C THR A 68 -42.35 -20.13 -34.34
N PRO A 69 -41.46 -20.35 -33.35
CA PRO A 69 -40.06 -19.92 -33.44
C PRO A 69 -39.20 -20.85 -34.33
N THR A 70 -38.39 -20.25 -35.20
CA THR A 70 -37.27 -20.94 -35.88
C THR A 70 -35.97 -20.67 -35.09
N PRO A 71 -35.16 -21.68 -34.73
CA PRO A 71 -33.98 -21.52 -33.85
C PRO A 71 -32.87 -20.59 -34.37
N ALA A 72 -32.92 -20.18 -35.65
CA ALA A 72 -31.88 -19.42 -36.32
C ALA A 72 -31.88 -17.90 -36.05
N GLN A 73 -32.88 -17.37 -35.31
CA GLN A 73 -33.02 -15.92 -35.06
C GLN A 73 -32.44 -15.42 -33.73
N LEU A 74 -31.73 -16.26 -32.97
CA LEU A 74 -31.01 -15.86 -31.75
C LEU A 74 -29.78 -15.00 -32.09
N SER A 75 -30.02 -13.81 -32.64
CA SER A 75 -28.98 -12.80 -32.82
C SER A 75 -28.58 -12.28 -31.43
N PRO A 76 -27.27 -12.11 -31.15
CA PRO A 76 -26.80 -11.57 -29.87
C PRO A 76 -27.32 -10.15 -29.60
N ASP A 77 -27.78 -9.46 -30.66
CA ASP A 77 -28.32 -8.10 -30.65
C ASP A 77 -29.83 -8.05 -30.92
N GLY A 78 -30.50 -9.21 -31.02
CA GLY A 78 -31.95 -9.28 -31.27
C GLY A 78 -32.81 -9.20 -30.00
N PRO A 79 -34.14 -9.05 -30.15
CA PRO A 79 -35.09 -9.01 -29.03
C PRO A 79 -34.87 -10.20 -28.08
N LEU A 80 -34.77 -9.91 -26.79
CA LEU A 80 -34.44 -10.93 -25.78
C LEU A 80 -35.72 -11.49 -25.17
N GLU A 81 -35.99 -12.76 -25.45
CA GLU A 81 -37.13 -13.46 -24.88
C GLU A 81 -37.03 -13.53 -23.34
N ILE A 82 -38.16 -13.37 -22.64
CA ILE A 82 -38.26 -13.26 -21.17
C ILE A 82 -37.55 -14.42 -20.44
N GLN A 83 -37.63 -15.64 -20.99
CA GLN A 83 -37.00 -16.83 -20.44
C GLN A 83 -35.45 -16.80 -20.47
N HIS A 84 -34.86 -16.01 -21.36
CA HIS A 84 -33.40 -15.88 -21.51
C HIS A 84 -32.83 -14.67 -20.77
N VAL A 85 -33.66 -13.83 -20.15
CA VAL A 85 -33.24 -12.62 -19.41
C VAL A 85 -32.30 -12.96 -18.26
N ALA A 86 -32.61 -13.99 -17.48
CA ALA A 86 -31.76 -14.40 -16.37
C ALA A 86 -30.35 -14.81 -16.84
N THR A 87 -30.27 -15.54 -17.95
CA THR A 87 -29.00 -15.97 -18.54
C THR A 87 -28.21 -14.78 -19.08
N ALA A 88 -28.86 -13.87 -19.82
CA ALA A 88 -28.20 -12.69 -20.38
C ALA A 88 -27.76 -11.68 -19.29
N ALA A 89 -28.47 -11.62 -18.17
CA ALA A 89 -28.11 -10.76 -17.03
C ALA A 89 -26.93 -11.30 -16.20
N ASN A 90 -26.56 -12.58 -16.33
CA ASN A 90 -25.49 -13.18 -15.53
C ASN A 90 -24.13 -12.52 -15.75
N ASP A 91 -23.81 -12.13 -16.98
CA ASP A 91 -22.51 -11.50 -17.29
C ASP A 91 -22.38 -10.13 -16.60
N VAL A 92 -23.45 -9.34 -16.65
CA VAL A 92 -23.56 -8.05 -15.94
C VAL A 92 -23.44 -8.27 -14.44
N ARG A 93 -24.16 -9.26 -13.89
CA ARG A 93 -24.13 -9.62 -12.47
C ARG A 93 -22.72 -10.05 -12.03
N LEU A 94 -22.03 -10.85 -12.83
CA LEU A 94 -20.68 -11.32 -12.55
C LEU A 94 -19.66 -10.18 -12.58
N LYS A 95 -19.77 -9.25 -13.55
CA LYS A 95 -18.94 -8.04 -13.59
C LYS A 95 -19.10 -7.20 -12.32
N ILE A 96 -20.34 -6.96 -11.88
CA ILE A 96 -20.64 -6.22 -10.65
C ILE A 96 -20.05 -6.93 -9.42
N GLN A 97 -20.24 -8.24 -9.30
CA GLN A 97 -19.69 -9.02 -8.19
C GLN A 97 -18.17 -8.97 -8.15
N LYS A 98 -17.52 -9.08 -9.32
CA LYS A 98 -16.06 -8.98 -9.43
C LYS A 98 -15.57 -7.60 -9.03
N ALA A 99 -16.21 -6.53 -9.50
CA ALA A 99 -15.87 -5.15 -9.13
C ALA A 99 -16.02 -4.93 -7.63
N ARG A 100 -17.15 -5.36 -7.04
CA ARG A 100 -17.39 -5.26 -5.59
C ARG A 100 -16.34 -6.02 -4.79
N ARG A 101 -15.98 -7.25 -5.20
CA ARG A 101 -14.93 -8.02 -4.52
C ARG A 101 -13.59 -7.32 -4.60
N ALA A 102 -13.25 -6.72 -5.74
CA ALA A 102 -12.00 -6.00 -5.91
C ALA A 102 -11.94 -4.75 -5.00
N VAL A 103 -13.05 -4.00 -4.90
CA VAL A 103 -13.16 -2.84 -3.99
C VAL A 103 -13.00 -3.28 -2.53
N LEU A 104 -13.71 -4.32 -2.11
CA LEU A 104 -13.63 -4.83 -0.73
C LEU A 104 -12.29 -5.51 -0.39
N SER A 105 -11.46 -5.82 -1.39
CA SER A 105 -10.12 -6.35 -1.16
C SER A 105 -9.05 -5.26 -1.07
N LEU A 106 -9.42 -3.98 -1.22
CA LEU A 106 -8.48 -2.89 -1.08
C LEU A 106 -8.02 -2.75 0.37
N PRO A 107 -6.73 -2.47 0.60
CA PRO A 107 -6.23 -2.18 1.94
C PRO A 107 -6.91 -0.92 2.47
N ASP A 108 -7.13 -0.88 3.79
CA ASP A 108 -7.67 0.27 4.51
C ASP A 108 -9.02 0.80 3.97
N ILE A 109 -9.78 -0.03 3.23
CA ILE A 109 -11.10 0.35 2.69
C ILE A 109 -12.12 0.67 3.78
N ASP A 110 -11.92 0.14 4.99
CA ASP A 110 -12.76 0.37 6.15
C ASP A 110 -12.32 1.60 6.98
N ARG A 111 -11.20 2.25 6.64
CA ARG A 111 -10.74 3.47 7.31
C ARG A 111 -11.27 4.72 6.66
N SER A 112 -11.50 5.76 7.47
CA SER A 112 -11.90 7.06 6.96
C SER A 112 -10.70 7.81 6.37
N LEU A 113 -10.98 8.83 5.53
CA LEU A 113 -9.94 9.74 5.04
C LEU A 113 -9.33 10.56 6.19
N GLN A 114 -10.16 10.96 7.16
CA GLN A 114 -9.72 11.73 8.31
C GLN A 114 -8.68 10.99 9.14
N ASP A 115 -8.91 9.70 9.43
CA ASP A 115 -7.97 8.87 10.20
C ASP A 115 -6.62 8.71 9.47
N GLN A 116 -6.66 8.68 8.13
CA GLN A 116 -5.46 8.56 7.30
C GLN A 116 -4.69 9.89 7.25
N GLU A 117 -5.40 11.01 7.17
CA GLU A 117 -4.80 12.35 7.19
C GLU A 117 -4.10 12.64 8.53
N GLU A 118 -4.72 12.30 9.67
CA GLU A 118 -4.10 12.42 11.00
C GLU A 118 -2.83 11.56 11.11
N GLU A 119 -2.88 10.31 10.64
CA GLU A 119 -1.69 9.44 10.63
C GLU A 119 -0.57 9.98 9.73
N ILE A 120 -0.92 10.56 8.58
CA ILE A 120 0.08 11.19 7.70
C ILE A 120 0.76 12.35 8.42
N GLU A 121 0.01 13.21 9.11
CA GLU A 121 0.55 14.31 9.89
C GLU A 121 1.54 13.81 10.96
N ASP A 122 1.14 12.83 11.78
CA ASP A 122 1.99 12.21 12.79
C ASP A 122 3.27 11.59 12.19
N LEU A 123 3.14 10.90 11.05
CA LEU A 123 4.27 10.29 10.34
C LEU A 123 5.22 11.36 9.79
N GLU A 124 4.70 12.45 9.23
CA GLU A 124 5.48 13.57 8.71
C GLU A 124 6.26 14.28 9.83
N GLU A 125 5.63 14.53 10.98
CA GLU A 125 6.29 15.08 12.15
C GLU A 125 7.43 14.18 12.64
N ARG A 126 7.18 12.87 12.72
CA ARG A 126 8.21 11.91 13.13
C ARG A 126 9.37 11.86 12.15
N ILE A 127 9.09 11.92 10.84
CA ILE A 127 10.12 12.01 9.81
C ILE A 127 10.94 13.30 9.97
N ALA A 128 10.29 14.42 10.28
CA ALA A 128 10.97 15.70 10.49
C ALA A 128 11.95 15.64 11.68
N GLN A 129 11.51 15.04 12.80
CA GLN A 129 12.34 14.82 13.98
C GLN A 129 13.54 13.91 13.67
N LEU A 130 13.31 12.77 13.02
CA LEU A 130 14.37 11.83 12.63
C LEU A 130 15.40 12.50 11.69
N LYS A 131 14.94 13.30 10.73
CA LYS A 131 15.81 14.09 9.84
C LYS A 131 16.59 15.17 10.60
N ALA A 132 16.07 15.73 11.67
CA ALA A 132 16.80 16.67 12.52
C ALA A 132 17.93 15.96 13.29
N SER A 133 17.62 14.84 13.96
CA SER A 133 18.63 14.06 14.69
C SER A 133 19.74 13.53 13.80
N LEU A 134 19.43 13.07 12.57
CA LEU A 134 20.45 12.65 11.61
C LEU A 134 21.36 13.80 11.16
N ARG A 135 20.81 15.02 11.02
CA ARG A 135 21.61 16.20 10.71
C ARG A 135 22.54 16.57 11.86
N GLU A 136 22.04 16.53 13.09
CA GLU A 136 22.84 16.78 14.30
C GLU A 136 23.99 15.78 14.41
N LEU A 137 23.72 14.48 14.24
CA LEU A 137 24.76 13.44 14.28
C LEU A 137 25.82 13.65 13.17
N GLY A 138 25.39 14.00 11.96
CA GLY A 138 26.31 14.32 10.86
C GLY A 138 27.14 15.59 11.10
N GLN A 139 26.57 16.58 11.79
CA GLN A 139 27.29 17.81 12.16
C GLN A 139 28.30 17.56 13.29
N SER A 140 27.96 16.77 14.30
CA SER A 140 28.88 16.39 15.37
C SER A 140 30.10 15.64 14.81
N ALA A 141 29.88 14.68 13.90
CA ALA A 141 30.97 13.96 13.23
C ALA A 141 31.87 14.88 12.38
N ALA A 142 31.31 15.88 11.70
CA ALA A 142 32.09 16.84 10.91
C ALA A 142 32.84 17.89 11.76
N SER A 143 32.35 18.14 12.99
CA SER A 143 32.97 19.08 13.93
C SER A 143 34.19 18.45 14.62
N GLU A 144 34.08 17.17 14.99
CA GLU A 144 35.18 16.40 15.59
C GLU A 144 36.37 16.24 14.62
N ASP A 145 36.12 16.05 13.33
CA ASP A 145 37.16 15.91 12.30
C ASP A 145 37.95 17.22 12.07
N ARG A 146 37.34 18.37 12.38
CA ARG A 146 37.92 19.70 12.15
C ARG A 146 38.69 20.25 13.36
N ASP A 147 38.33 19.83 14.58
CA ASP A 147 39.01 20.21 15.82
C ASP A 147 40.28 19.35 16.08
N GLY A 148 40.28 18.10 15.60
CA GLY A 148 41.45 17.22 15.64
C GLY A 148 42.64 17.71 14.80
N ASP A 149 42.39 18.37 13.66
CA ASP A 149 43.43 18.86 12.75
C ASP A 149 44.09 20.17 13.26
N GLN A 150 43.33 21.04 13.93
CA GLN A 150 43.84 22.34 14.41
C GLN A 150 44.70 22.25 15.67
N SER A 151 44.53 21.20 16.48
CA SER A 151 45.33 20.97 17.70
C SER A 151 46.72 20.36 17.42
N MET A 152 47.01 19.95 16.19
CA MET A 152 48.31 19.39 15.77
C MET A 152 49.24 20.41 15.09
N THR A 153 48.79 21.64 14.85
CA THR A 153 49.57 22.69 14.14
C THR A 153 50.02 23.87 15.02
N GLY A 154 49.85 23.79 16.35
CA GLY A 154 50.25 24.83 17.31
C GLY A 154 51.60 24.58 17.98
#